data_AF-A0A4V1VKT3-F1
#
_entry.id   AF-A0A4V1VKT3-F1
#
_cell.length_a   1.000
_cell.length_b   1.000
_cell.length_c   1.000
_cell.angle_alpha   90.00
_cell.angle_beta   90.00
_cell.angle_gamma   90.00
#
_symmetry.space_group_name_H-M   'P 1'
#
loop_
_entity.id
_entity.type
_entity.pdbx_description
1 polymer ?
#
loop_
_entity_poly.entity_id
_entity_poly.type
_entity_poly.pdbx_seq_one_letter_code
_entity_poly.pdbx_strand_id
1 'polypeptide(L)'
;MTEKNTLTVRDNRTGEEYEVEIADGAVRATDFGKIGKTEDSPGLAVYDPGFTNTASTRSAVTYIDGDKGILEYRGYPIEQLAENSTYLEVAYLLVNGELPNQKQHEQWVHDITFHTFVHENLKSFMQG
;
A
#
# COMPACT_ATOMS: atom_id res chain seq x y z
N MET A 1 2.56 27.69 18.35
CA MET A 1 1.32 26.92 18.57
C MET A 1 1.23 25.98 17.40
N THR A 2 1.52 24.70 17.60
CA THR A 2 1.43 23.69 16.55
C THR A 2 -0.03 23.58 16.15
N GLU A 3 -0.35 23.87 14.88
CA GLU A 3 -1.72 23.73 14.38
C GLU A 3 -2.17 22.28 14.58
N LYS A 4 -3.36 22.10 15.17
CA LYS A 4 -3.95 20.77 15.31
C LYS A 4 -4.25 20.24 13.91
N ASN A 5 -3.66 19.11 13.53
CA ASN A 5 -3.89 18.47 12.23
C ASN A 5 -5.16 17.60 12.27
N THR A 6 -6.31 18.25 12.46
CA THR A 6 -7.60 17.59 12.73
C THR A 6 -8.73 18.22 11.91
N LEU A 7 -9.75 17.44 11.58
CA LEU A 7 -11.05 17.92 11.09
C LEU A 7 -12.06 17.98 12.24
N THR A 8 -12.85 19.04 12.31
CA THR A 8 -14.05 19.09 13.16
C THR A 8 -15.25 18.64 12.34
N VAL A 9 -15.91 17.57 12.77
CA VAL A 9 -17.11 17.02 12.15
C VAL A 9 -18.29 17.25 13.09
N ARG A 10 -19.35 17.90 12.59
CA ARG A 10 -20.57 18.15 13.36
C ARG A 10 -21.73 17.32 12.82
N ASP A 11 -22.35 16.53 13.68
CA ASP A 11 -23.60 15.84 13.35
C ASP A 11 -24.78 16.80 13.59
N ASN A 12 -25.35 17.34 12.51
CA ASN A 12 -26.47 18.28 12.62
C ASN A 12 -27.76 17.66 13.18
N ARG A 13 -27.88 16.33 13.23
CA ARG A 13 -29.06 15.64 13.81
C ARG A 13 -29.07 15.72 15.34
N THR A 14 -27.88 15.68 15.95
CA THR A 14 -27.71 15.69 17.42
C THR A 14 -27.08 16.98 17.94
N GLY A 15 -26.40 17.73 17.07
CA GLY A 15 -25.62 18.91 17.42
C GLY A 15 -24.22 18.61 17.94
N GLU A 16 -23.84 17.33 18.08
CA GLU A 16 -22.55 16.90 18.61
C GLU A 16 -21.41 17.16 17.63
N GLU A 17 -20.24 17.48 18.18
CA GLU A 17 -19.01 17.72 17.43
C GLU A 17 -17.94 16.67 17.78
N TYR A 18 -17.20 16.28 16.76
CA TYR A 18 -16.18 15.23 16.81
C TYR A 18 -14.90 15.78 16.20
N GLU A 19 -13.75 15.62 16.87
CA GLU A 19 -12.43 15.87 16.27
C GLU A 19 -11.93 14.56 15.63
N VAL A 20 -11.60 14.61 14.34
CA VAL A 20 -11.04 13.49 13.56
C VAL A 20 -9.61 13.83 13.17
N GLU A 21 -8.67 12.94 13.43
CA GLU A 21 -7.26 13.14 13.11
C GLU A 21 -6.99 13.02 11.60
N ILE A 22 -6.20 13.93 11.06
CA ILE A 22 -5.64 13.84 9.71
C ILE A 22 -4.23 13.26 9.83
N ALA A 23 -3.99 12.10 9.23
CA ALA A 23 -2.69 11.47 9.18
C ALA A 23 -2.38 11.02 7.74
N ASP A 24 -1.22 11.43 7.22
CA ASP A 24 -0.75 11.07 5.87
C ASP A 24 -1.73 11.46 4.76
N GLY A 25 -2.37 12.63 4.92
CA GLY A 25 -3.37 13.13 3.97
C GLY A 25 -4.70 12.38 4.00
N ALA A 26 -4.91 11.46 4.95
CA ALA A 26 -6.12 10.67 5.08
C ALA A 26 -6.73 10.77 6.49
N VAL A 27 -8.01 10.42 6.58
CA VAL A 27 -8.75 10.25 7.84
C VAL A 27 -9.14 8.79 7.99
N ARG A 28 -9.15 8.27 9.23
CA ARG A 28 -9.53 6.86 9.45
C ARG A 28 -11.04 6.70 9.34
N ALA A 29 -11.50 5.79 8.49
CA ALA A 29 -12.92 5.45 8.38
C ALA A 29 -13.54 4.99 9.71
N THR A 30 -12.73 4.37 10.59
CA THR A 30 -13.16 3.96 11.94
C THR A 30 -13.52 5.12 12.85
N ASP A 31 -13.01 6.33 12.60
CA ASP A 31 -13.38 7.51 13.38
C ASP A 31 -14.79 7.98 13.03
N PHE A 32 -15.20 7.89 11.76
CA PHE A 32 -16.60 8.07 11.36
C PHE A 32 -17.52 7.00 11.94
N GLY A 33 -17.03 5.77 12.11
CA GLY A 33 -17.75 4.68 12.77
C GLY A 33 -18.10 4.92 14.23
N LYS A 34 -17.53 5.94 14.88
CA LYS A 34 -17.88 6.36 16.25
C LYS A 34 -19.07 7.33 16.27
N ILE A 35 -19.31 8.04 15.16
CA ILE A 35 -20.34 9.09 15.07
C ILE A 35 -21.73 8.45 15.06
N GLY A 36 -22.56 8.85 16.03
CA GLY A 36 -23.93 8.33 16.17
C GLY A 36 -24.01 6.85 16.55
N LYS A 37 -22.90 6.24 16.99
CA LYS A 37 -22.89 4.85 17.45
C LYS A 37 -23.62 4.74 18.80
N THR A 38 -24.55 3.80 18.89
CA THR A 38 -25.24 3.45 20.14
C THR A 38 -25.04 1.96 20.44
N GLU A 39 -25.59 1.47 21.55
CA GLU A 39 -25.60 0.02 21.83
C GLU A 39 -26.41 -0.76 20.80
N ASP A 40 -27.50 -0.16 20.28
CA ASP A 40 -28.45 -0.79 19.37
C ASP A 40 -28.17 -0.52 17.88
N SER A 41 -27.25 0.39 17.54
CA SER A 41 -27.00 0.80 16.16
C SER A 41 -25.53 1.13 15.90
N PRO A 42 -24.96 0.65 14.77
CA PRO A 42 -23.61 1.02 14.38
C PRO A 42 -23.53 2.51 14.04
N GLY A 43 -22.34 3.08 14.21
CA GLY A 43 -22.07 4.44 13.72
C GLY A 43 -21.94 4.50 12.19
N LEU A 44 -21.52 5.67 11.69
CA LEU A 44 -21.46 5.91 10.25
C LEU A 44 -20.42 5.02 9.54
N ALA A 45 -20.79 4.53 8.36
CA ALA A 45 -19.84 3.94 7.42
C ALA A 45 -19.48 4.96 6.33
N VAL A 46 -18.23 4.93 5.88
CA VAL A 46 -17.81 5.67 4.68
C VAL A 46 -18.27 4.88 3.46
N TYR A 47 -19.04 5.53 2.59
CA TYR A 47 -19.53 4.93 1.35
C TYR A 47 -18.75 5.50 0.17
N ASP A 48 -17.83 4.70 -0.38
CA ASP A 48 -16.99 5.04 -1.54
C ASP A 48 -16.88 3.83 -2.48
N PRO A 49 -17.89 3.60 -3.35
CA PRO A 49 -17.89 2.47 -4.27
C PRO A 49 -16.70 2.59 -5.24
N GLY A 50 -15.84 1.57 -5.24
CA GLY A 50 -14.62 1.55 -6.06
C GLY A 50 -13.39 2.15 -5.39
N PHE A 51 -13.49 2.60 -4.13
CA PHE A 51 -12.36 3.10 -3.32
C PHE A 51 -11.60 4.27 -3.96
N THR A 52 -12.30 5.09 -4.74
CA THR A 52 -11.69 6.19 -5.50
C THR A 52 -11.03 7.24 -4.63
N ASN A 53 -11.51 7.41 -3.40
CA ASN A 53 -10.98 8.36 -2.42
C ASN A 53 -10.67 7.67 -1.07
N THR A 54 -10.48 6.35 -1.08
CA THR A 54 -10.22 5.56 0.13
C THR A 54 -8.84 4.93 0.07
N ALA A 55 -7.92 5.44 0.89
CA ALA A 55 -6.64 4.79 1.14
C ALA A 55 -6.83 3.54 2.01
N SER A 56 -6.76 2.35 1.41
CA SER A 56 -7.01 1.08 2.11
C SER A 56 -5.78 0.54 2.86
N THR A 57 -4.58 0.91 2.45
CA THR A 57 -3.33 0.41 3.02
C THR A 57 -2.23 1.47 3.01
N ARG A 58 -1.27 1.31 3.90
CA ARG A 58 0.00 2.05 3.90
C ARG A 58 1.03 1.18 3.20
N SER A 59 1.65 1.72 2.16
CA SER A 59 2.68 1.03 1.39
C SER A 59 3.90 1.91 1.24
N ALA A 60 5.07 1.28 1.35
CA ALA A 60 6.37 1.88 1.04
C ALA A 60 7.00 1.19 -0.20
N VAL A 61 6.18 0.57 -1.06
CA VAL A 61 6.64 -0.23 -2.21
C VAL A 61 6.71 0.61 -3.48
N THR A 62 5.62 1.25 -3.86
CA THR A 62 5.50 1.99 -5.12
C THR A 62 4.82 3.32 -4.89
N TYR A 63 5.31 4.37 -5.52
CA TYR A 63 4.67 5.68 -5.58
C TYR A 63 4.36 6.04 -7.04
N ILE A 64 3.19 6.63 -7.26
CA ILE A 64 2.70 7.03 -8.59
C ILE A 64 2.13 8.45 -8.47
N ASP A 65 2.60 9.35 -9.33
CA ASP A 65 1.99 10.66 -9.58
C ASP A 65 1.71 10.76 -11.08
N GLY A 66 0.45 10.51 -11.45
CA GLY A 66 0.03 10.48 -12.86
C GLY A 66 0.09 11.85 -13.53
N ASP A 67 -0.12 12.94 -12.78
CA ASP A 67 -0.10 14.30 -13.31
C ASP A 67 1.32 14.74 -13.66
N LYS A 68 2.29 14.31 -12.87
CA LYS A 68 3.73 14.56 -13.13
C LYS A 68 4.40 13.46 -13.95
N GLY A 69 3.72 12.34 -14.21
CA GLY A 69 4.29 11.18 -14.90
C GLY A 69 5.39 10.48 -14.08
N ILE A 70 5.28 10.45 -12.76
CA ILE A 70 6.26 9.82 -11.86
C ILE A 70 5.80 8.40 -11.51
N LEU A 71 6.72 7.44 -11.65
CA LEU A 71 6.60 6.10 -11.12
C LEU A 71 7.89 5.73 -10.40
N GLU A 72 7.79 5.36 -9.13
CA GLU A 72 8.94 5.00 -8.30
C GLU A 72 8.74 3.65 -7.63
N TYR A 73 9.79 2.82 -7.59
CA TYR A 73 9.85 1.62 -6.76
C TYR A 73 10.83 1.84 -5.62
N ARG A 74 10.36 1.73 -4.37
CA ARG A 74 11.14 2.01 -3.15
C ARG A 74 11.86 3.36 -3.18
N GLY A 75 11.28 4.36 -3.85
CA GLY A 75 11.84 5.71 -4.03
C GLY A 75 12.81 5.87 -5.19
N TYR A 76 13.10 4.82 -5.97
CA TYR A 76 13.88 4.92 -7.19
C TYR A 76 12.97 5.17 -8.39
N PRO A 77 13.21 6.21 -9.21
CA PRO A 77 12.48 6.42 -10.45
C PRO A 77 12.60 5.20 -11.38
N ILE A 78 11.48 4.83 -12.02
CA ILE A 78 11.42 3.60 -12.82
C ILE A 78 12.43 3.60 -13.98
N GLU A 79 12.73 4.76 -14.54
CA GLU A 79 13.68 4.93 -15.65
C GLU A 79 15.09 4.53 -15.22
N GLN A 80 15.49 4.90 -13.99
CA GLN A 80 16.80 4.55 -13.45
C GLN A 80 16.93 3.03 -13.29
N LEU A 81 15.89 2.37 -12.79
CA LEU A 81 15.86 0.92 -12.63
C LEU A 81 15.84 0.22 -13.99
N ALA A 82 15.11 0.75 -14.97
CA ALA A 82 15.02 0.17 -16.30
C ALA A 82 16.35 0.25 -17.07
N GLU A 83 17.09 1.35 -16.91
CA GLU A 83 18.37 1.56 -17.60
C GLU A 83 19.56 0.89 -16.89
N ASN A 84 19.52 0.80 -15.56
CA ASN A 84 20.71 0.46 -14.75
C ASN A 84 20.55 -0.79 -13.88
N SER A 85 19.40 -1.47 -13.91
CA SER A 85 19.17 -2.68 -13.11
C SER A 85 18.57 -3.81 -13.93
N THR A 86 18.71 -5.01 -13.41
CA THR A 86 18.10 -6.22 -13.94
C THR A 86 16.76 -6.51 -13.26
N TYR A 87 15.93 -7.34 -13.89
CA TYR A 87 14.67 -7.79 -13.27
C TYR A 87 14.89 -8.43 -11.90
N LEU A 88 15.96 -9.20 -11.71
CA LEU A 88 16.21 -9.89 -10.44
C LEU A 88 16.63 -8.91 -9.32
N GLU A 89 17.38 -7.86 -9.64
CA GLU A 89 17.67 -6.78 -8.68
C GLU A 89 16.41 -6.01 -8.30
N VAL A 90 15.54 -5.70 -9.26
CA VAL A 90 14.25 -5.03 -8.99
C VAL A 90 13.32 -5.94 -8.18
N ALA A 91 13.27 -7.24 -8.48
CA ALA A 91 12.50 -8.20 -7.68
C ALA A 91 13.01 -8.26 -6.24
N TYR A 92 14.34 -8.28 -6.05
CA TYR A 92 14.95 -8.20 -4.73
C TYR A 92 14.56 -6.90 -4.01
N LEU A 93 14.66 -5.75 -4.68
CA LEU A 93 14.29 -4.43 -4.16
C LEU A 93 12.83 -4.39 -3.68
N LEU A 94 11.89 -4.91 -4.48
CA LEU A 94 10.48 -4.90 -4.15
C LEU A 94 10.19 -5.75 -2.90
N VAL A 95 10.82 -6.93 -2.80
CA VAL A 95 10.65 -7.85 -1.66
C VAL A 95 11.35 -7.33 -0.40
N ASN A 96 12.60 -6.89 -0.50
CA ASN A 96 13.47 -6.62 0.64
C ASN A 96 13.54 -5.13 1.04
N GLY A 97 13.10 -4.22 0.17
CA GLY A 97 13.07 -2.78 0.44
C GLY A 97 14.29 -2.00 -0.04
N GLU A 98 15.41 -2.68 -0.31
CA GLU A 98 16.67 -2.06 -0.74
C GLU A 98 17.31 -2.85 -1.89
N LEU A 99 18.15 -2.20 -2.68
CA LEU A 99 18.90 -2.87 -3.75
C LEU A 99 19.93 -3.84 -3.15
N PRO A 100 20.13 -5.02 -3.75
CA PRO A 100 21.10 -5.99 -3.23
C PRO A 100 22.53 -5.48 -3.44
N ASN A 101 23.41 -5.76 -2.48
CA ASN A 101 24.85 -5.76 -2.78
C ASN A 101 25.24 -6.99 -3.62
N GLN A 102 26.45 -6.99 -4.16
CA GLN A 102 26.94 -8.05 -5.05
C GLN A 102 26.72 -9.47 -4.50
N LYS A 103 27.04 -9.70 -3.22
CA LYS A 103 26.91 -11.02 -2.58
C LYS A 103 25.44 -11.42 -2.43
N GLN A 104 24.58 -10.48 -2.05
CA GLN A 104 23.13 -10.72 -1.95
C GLN A 104 22.54 -11.02 -3.32
N HIS A 105 22.98 -10.30 -4.36
CA HIS A 105 22.51 -10.51 -5.71
C HIS A 105 22.90 -11.91 -6.23
N GLU A 106 24.15 -12.32 -6.08
CA GLU A 106 24.61 -13.66 -6.47
C GLU A 106 23.82 -14.78 -5.78
N GLN A 107 23.58 -14.63 -4.47
CA GLN A 107 22.77 -15.59 -3.71
C GLN A 107 21.32 -15.61 -4.20
N TRP A 108 20.71 -14.44 -4.39
CA TRP A 108 19.34 -14.32 -4.87
C TRP A 108 19.13 -14.98 -6.24
N VAL A 109 20.06 -14.74 -7.16
CA VAL A 109 20.07 -15.38 -8.49
C VAL A 109 20.18 -16.89 -8.36
N HIS A 110 21.08 -17.40 -7.51
CA HIS A 110 21.23 -18.82 -7.26
C HIS A 110 19.94 -19.44 -6.71
N ASP A 111 19.36 -18.83 -5.68
CA ASP A 111 18.16 -19.32 -5.00
C ASP A 111 16.98 -19.40 -5.96
N ILE A 112 16.75 -18.34 -6.76
CA ILE A 112 15.67 -18.35 -7.75
C ILE A 112 15.92 -19.44 -8.80
N THR A 113 17.14 -19.53 -9.33
CA THR A 113 17.48 -20.50 -10.38
C THR A 113 17.29 -21.94 -9.90
N PHE A 114 17.59 -22.23 -8.63
CA PHE A 114 17.45 -23.57 -8.09
C PHE A 114 15.98 -23.95 -7.83
N HIS A 115 15.11 -22.98 -7.55
CA HIS A 115 13.69 -23.20 -7.27
C HIS A 115 12.78 -23.06 -8.50
N THR A 116 13.33 -22.98 -9.72
CA THR A 116 12.52 -22.98 -10.96
C THR A 116 11.96 -24.36 -11.31
N PHE A 117 12.49 -25.44 -10.74
CA PHE A 117 11.99 -26.79 -11.02
C PHE A 117 10.61 -27.00 -10.40
N VAL A 118 9.64 -27.31 -11.26
CA VAL A 118 8.29 -27.65 -10.86
C VAL A 118 8.22 -29.15 -10.55
N HIS A 119 7.62 -29.51 -9.42
CA HIS A 119 7.43 -30.91 -9.04
C HIS A 119 6.56 -31.65 -10.09
N GLU A 120 6.95 -32.85 -10.51
CA GLU A 120 6.27 -33.59 -11.60
C GLU A 120 4.76 -33.81 -11.34
N ASN A 121 4.34 -33.96 -10.08
CA ASN A 121 2.90 -34.00 -9.73
C ASN A 121 2.10 -32.78 -10.24
N LEU A 122 2.68 -31.57 -10.23
CA LEU A 122 1.99 -30.38 -10.77
C LEU A 122 1.89 -30.46 -12.29
N LYS A 123 2.93 -30.97 -12.95
CA LYS A 123 2.94 -31.17 -14.40
C LYS A 123 1.92 -32.23 -14.84
N SER A 124 1.82 -33.35 -14.12
CA SER A 124 0.80 -34.37 -14.37
C SER A 124 -0.61 -33.82 -14.16
N PHE A 125 -0.83 -33.03 -13.09
CA PHE A 125 -2.11 -32.37 -12.85
C PHE A 125 -2.52 -31.41 -13.98
N MET A 126 -1.58 -30.69 -14.58
CA MET A 126 -1.85 -29.79 -15.71
C MET A 126 -2.16 -30.53 -17.02
N GLN A 127 -1.81 -31.81 -17.13
CA GLN A 127 -2.02 -32.63 -18.33
C GLN A 127 -3.30 -33.48 -18.28
N GLY A 128 -4.01 -33.52 -17.14
CA GLY A 128 -5.26 -34.26 -16.93
C GLY A 128 -5.09 -35.51 -16.09
#